data_AF-A0A7J4DW26-F1
#
_entry.id   AF-A0A7J4DW26-F1
#
_cell.length_a   1.000
_cell.length_b   1.000
_cell.length_c   1.000
_cell.angle_alpha   90.00
_cell.angle_beta   90.00
_cell.angle_gamma   90.00
#
_symmetry.space_group_name_H-M   'P 1'
#
loop_
_entity.id
_entity.type
_entity.pdbx_description
1 polymer ?
#
loop_
_entity_poly.entity_id
_entity_poly.type
_entity_poly.pdbx_seq_one_letter_code
_entity_poly.pdbx_strand_id
1 'polypeptide(L)'
;MANIVSPKPSTDDSVVVVGEEVFLPLPEKTTTITVEEAILLRRSIRDYTNNPVTIKQLSMILWAAQGITNVEHRFRAAPSAGATYPLEIYVVVGEK
;
A
#
# COMPACT_ATOMS: atom_id res chain seq x y z
N MET A 1 18.95 15.33 20.46
CA MET A 1 17.99 14.27 20.12
C MET A 1 16.72 14.95 19.62
N ALA A 2 16.54 15.07 18.31
CA ALA A 2 15.36 15.70 17.73
C ALA A 2 14.20 14.70 17.80
N ASN A 3 13.13 15.08 18.49
CA ASN A 3 11.86 14.35 18.47
C ASN A 3 11.26 14.49 17.06
N ILE A 4 11.47 13.48 16.22
CA ILE A 4 10.71 13.31 14.98
C ILE A 4 9.36 12.74 15.42
N VAL A 5 8.40 13.62 15.69
CA VAL A 5 7.00 13.21 15.78
C VAL A 5 6.58 12.82 14.37
N SER A 6 6.57 11.52 14.09
CA SER A 6 6.00 10.99 12.85
C SER A 6 4.60 11.56 12.68
N PRO A 7 4.24 12.12 11.51
CA PRO A 7 2.90 12.62 11.28
C PRO A 7 1.92 11.46 11.53
N LYS A 8 0.95 11.71 12.41
CA LYS A 8 -0.07 10.73 12.78
C LYS A 8 -0.94 10.47 11.53
N PRO A 9 -1.17 9.22 11.13
CA PRO A 9 -2.00 8.92 9.97
C PRO A 9 -3.41 9.46 10.21
N SER A 10 -3.86 10.34 9.32
CA SER A 10 -5.23 10.86 9.29
C SER A 10 -6.19 9.76 8.84
N THR A 11 -7.35 9.68 9.49
CA THR A 11 -8.50 8.83 9.12
C THR A 11 -9.22 9.30 7.85
N ASP A 12 -8.78 10.41 7.28
CA ASP A 12 -9.37 11.10 6.16
C ASP A 12 -8.64 10.72 4.85
N ASP A 13 -9.29 10.91 3.69
CA ASP A 13 -8.67 10.66 2.37
C ASP A 13 -7.54 11.65 2.04
N SER A 14 -7.13 12.45 3.02
CA SER A 14 -6.11 13.48 2.91
C SER A 14 -4.70 12.87 2.94
N VAL A 15 -4.01 13.06 1.82
CA VAL A 15 -2.57 12.86 1.70
C VAL A 15 -1.87 13.97 2.44
N VAL A 16 -0.88 13.63 3.26
CA VAL A 16 0.06 14.61 3.80
C VAL A 16 1.27 14.64 2.86
N VAL A 17 1.54 15.79 2.25
CA VAL A 17 2.72 15.99 1.41
C VAL A 17 3.73 16.82 2.20
N VAL A 18 4.96 16.31 2.35
CA VAL A 18 6.06 17.02 3.01
C VAL A 18 7.24 17.05 2.06
N GLY A 19 7.51 18.21 1.46
CA GLY A 19 8.52 18.33 0.41
C GLY A 19 8.16 17.49 -0.80
N GLU A 20 9.02 16.53 -1.15
CA GLU A 20 8.82 15.58 -2.25
C GLU A 20 8.21 14.24 -1.79
N GLU A 21 7.95 14.07 -0.48
CA GLU A 21 7.40 12.84 0.08
C GLU A 21 5.88 12.91 0.20
N VAL A 22 5.23 11.81 -0.19
CA VAL A 22 3.78 11.60 -0.12
C VAL A 22 3.50 10.57 0.97
N PHE A 23 2.93 11.01 2.09
CA PHE A 23 2.57 10.12 3.18
C PHE A 23 1.22 9.48 2.90
N LEU A 24 1.23 8.15 2.84
CA LEU A 24 0.04 7.35 2.64
C LEU A 24 -0.63 7.04 3.98
N PRO A 25 -1.97 6.91 4.01
CA PRO A 25 -2.68 6.42 5.18
C PRO A 25 -2.24 5.00 5.50
N LEU A 26 -2.40 4.56 6.75
CA LEU A 26 -2.11 3.17 7.09
C LEU A 26 -3.04 2.22 6.30
N PRO A 27 -2.52 1.06 5.90
CA PRO A 27 -3.34 0.05 5.23
C PRO A 27 -4.36 -0.51 6.22
N GLU A 28 -5.63 -0.41 5.86
CA GLU A 28 -6.75 -0.89 6.66
C GLU A 28 -7.52 -1.96 5.89
N LYS A 29 -8.25 -2.82 6.61
CA LYS A 29 -9.07 -3.85 5.99
C LYS A 29 -10.15 -3.20 5.11
N THR A 30 -10.01 -3.35 3.80
CA THR A 30 -10.91 -2.73 2.81
C THR A 30 -12.12 -3.59 2.44
N THR A 31 -12.10 -4.88 2.76
CA THR A 31 -13.09 -5.85 2.27
C THR A 31 -13.35 -6.99 3.26
N THR A 32 -14.50 -7.64 3.11
CA THR A 32 -14.91 -8.82 3.88
C THR A 32 -14.59 -10.15 3.19
N ILE A 33 -14.04 -10.13 1.96
CA ILE A 33 -13.71 -11.36 1.23
C ILE A 33 -12.64 -12.17 1.97
N THR A 34 -12.81 -13.48 1.96
CA THR A 34 -11.84 -14.44 2.45
C THR A 34 -10.71 -14.65 1.43
N VAL A 35 -9.61 -15.26 1.87
CA VAL A 35 -8.48 -15.60 0.98
C VAL A 35 -8.93 -16.59 -0.11
N GLU A 36 -9.77 -17.56 0.23
CA GLU A 36 -10.29 -18.55 -0.72
C GLU A 36 -11.13 -17.88 -1.82
N GLU A 37 -12.07 -17.00 -1.44
CA GLU A 37 -12.89 -16.25 -2.39
C GLU A 37 -12.04 -15.35 -3.29
N ALA A 38 -11.05 -14.66 -2.72
CA ALA A 38 -10.14 -13.83 -3.50
C ALA A 38 -9.38 -14.62 -4.57
N ILE A 39 -8.92 -15.83 -4.24
CA ILE A 39 -8.25 -16.73 -5.19
C ILE A 39 -9.22 -17.21 -6.28
N LEU A 40 -10.44 -17.60 -5.91
CA LEU A 40 -11.46 -18.06 -6.86
C LEU A 40 -11.86 -16.97 -7.87
N LEU A 41 -12.07 -15.74 -7.39
CA LEU A 41 -12.51 -14.59 -8.18
C LEU A 41 -11.40 -13.95 -9.02
N ARG A 42 -10.12 -14.24 -8.73
CA ARG A 42 -8.98 -13.59 -9.39
C ARG A 42 -9.01 -13.77 -10.91
N ARG A 43 -9.12 -12.67 -11.65
CA ARG A 43 -9.02 -12.60 -13.12
C ARG A 43 -8.18 -11.39 -13.53
N SER A 44 -7.62 -11.44 -14.73
CA SER A 44 -6.93 -10.29 -15.33
C SER A 44 -7.96 -9.37 -15.99
N ILE A 45 -8.18 -8.20 -15.40
CA ILE A 45 -9.10 -7.16 -15.92
C ILE A 45 -8.26 -6.09 -16.62
N ARG A 46 -8.66 -5.67 -17.83
CA ARG A 46 -7.92 -4.70 -18.66
C ARG A 46 -8.75 -3.49 -19.10
N ASP A 47 -10.07 -3.53 -18.84
CA ASP A 47 -10.97 -2.40 -19.05
C ASP A 47 -11.28 -1.77 -17.68
N TYR A 48 -11.01 -0.48 -17.54
CA TYR A 48 -11.13 0.25 -16.27
C TYR A 48 -12.12 1.42 -16.39
N THR A 49 -12.73 1.78 -15.26
CA THR A 49 -13.55 3.00 -15.18
C THR A 49 -12.67 4.25 -15.22
N ASN A 50 -13.26 5.40 -15.54
CA ASN A 50 -12.57 6.71 -15.46
C ASN A 50 -12.35 7.20 -14.01
N ASN A 51 -12.83 6.47 -13.00
CA ASN A 51 -12.57 6.79 -11.61
C ASN A 51 -11.13 6.44 -11.24
N PRO A 52 -10.35 7.37 -10.66
CA PRO A 52 -9.01 7.08 -10.22
C PRO A 52 -9.01 6.12 -9.03
N VAL A 53 -7.93 5.36 -8.86
CA VAL A 53 -7.67 4.61 -7.63
C VAL A 53 -7.51 5.60 -6.48
N THR A 54 -8.24 5.39 -5.38
CA THR A 54 -8.14 6.28 -4.21
C THR A 54 -6.83 6.07 -3.47
N ILE A 55 -6.39 7.05 -2.71
CA ILE A 55 -5.13 6.98 -1.94
C ILE A 55 -5.17 5.83 -0.91
N LYS A 56 -6.32 5.59 -0.26
CA LYS A 56 -6.50 4.45 0.64
C LYS A 56 -6.37 3.11 -0.09
N GLN A 57 -6.95 2.99 -1.28
CA GLN A 57 -6.80 1.80 -2.12
C GLN A 57 -5.34 1.60 -2.54
N LEU A 58 -4.66 2.66 -2.97
CA LEU A 58 -3.24 2.62 -3.34
C LEU A 58 -2.38 2.18 -2.16
N SER A 59 -2.58 2.74 -0.97
CA SER A 59 -1.88 2.32 0.25
C SER A 59 -2.03 0.83 0.52
N MET A 60 -3.27 0.33 0.46
CA MET A 60 -3.54 -1.09 0.68
C MET A 60 -2.89 -1.98 -0.39
N ILE A 61 -2.90 -1.56 -1.67
CA ILE A 61 -2.25 -2.29 -2.77
C ILE A 61 -0.74 -2.38 -2.54
N LEU A 62 -0.08 -1.26 -2.21
CA LEU A 62 1.36 -1.22 -1.96
C LEU A 62 1.74 -2.06 -0.73
N TRP A 63 0.92 -2.00 0.33
CA TRP A 63 1.14 -2.83 1.50
C TRP A 63 0.97 -4.33 1.19
N ALA A 64 -0.07 -4.71 0.44
CA ALA A 64 -0.28 -6.10 0.05
C ALA A 64 0.87 -6.63 -0.84
N ALA A 65 1.49 -5.77 -1.65
CA ALA A 65 2.57 -6.15 -2.55
C ALA A 65 3.93 -6.33 -1.84
N GLN A 66 4.36 -5.36 -1.03
CA GLN A 66 5.68 -5.36 -0.35
C GLN A 66 5.67 -4.69 1.04
N GLY A 67 4.49 -4.42 1.61
CA GLY A 67 4.36 -3.74 2.90
C GLY A 67 4.92 -4.53 4.07
N ILE A 68 5.31 -3.82 5.14
CA ILE A 68 5.83 -4.42 6.37
C ILE A 68 4.68 -5.07 7.15
N THR A 69 4.83 -6.35 7.51
CA THR A 69 3.90 -7.13 8.33
C THR A 69 4.42 -7.40 9.74
N ASN A 70 5.74 -7.36 9.93
CA ASN A 70 6.40 -7.40 11.23
C ASN A 70 7.42 -6.28 11.31
N VAL A 71 7.21 -5.32 12.22
CA VAL A 71 8.05 -4.12 12.35
C VAL A 71 9.42 -4.45 12.94
N GLU A 72 9.48 -5.38 13.90
CA GLU A 72 10.71 -5.77 14.59
C GLU A 72 11.75 -6.39 13.64
N HIS A 73 11.30 -7.31 12.79
CA HIS A 73 12.15 -8.01 11.83
C HIS A 73 12.10 -7.40 10.41
N ARG A 74 11.28 -6.37 10.21
CA ARG A 74 11.01 -5.74 8.90
C ARG A 74 10.55 -6.74 7.84
N PHE A 75 9.84 -7.80 8.25
CA PHE A 75 9.30 -8.75 7.28
C PHE A 75 8.21 -8.11 6.44
N ARG A 76 8.18 -8.51 5.17
CA ARG A 76 7.23 -8.00 4.19
C ARG A 76 6.08 -8.99 3.95
N ALA A 77 4.99 -8.47 3.39
CA ALA A 77 3.84 -9.26 2.95
C ALA A 77 4.21 -10.35 1.93
N ALA A 78 5.21 -10.06 1.08
CA ALA A 78 5.80 -11.04 0.17
C ALA A 78 7.03 -11.71 0.79
N PRO A 79 7.16 -13.05 0.74
CA PRO A 79 8.38 -13.74 1.15
C PRO A 79 9.54 -13.44 0.19
N SER A 80 10.77 -13.54 0.69
CA SER A 80 11.98 -13.32 -0.11
C SER A 80 13.13 -14.18 0.40
N ALA A 81 13.93 -14.74 -0.50
CA ALA A 81 15.07 -15.58 -0.15
C ALA A 81 16.08 -14.79 0.70
N GLY A 82 16.39 -15.33 1.88
CA GLY A 82 17.28 -14.68 2.85
C GLY A 82 16.77 -13.36 3.43
N ALA A 83 15.46 -13.06 3.30
CA ALA A 83 14.87 -11.78 3.71
C ALA A 83 15.58 -10.55 3.09
N THR A 84 16.11 -10.70 1.88
CA THR A 84 16.88 -9.66 1.19
C THR A 84 16.00 -8.58 0.55
N TYR A 85 14.75 -8.92 0.20
CA TYR A 85 13.74 -8.02 -0.36
C TYR A 85 14.27 -7.11 -1.50
N PRO A 86 14.85 -7.67 -2.57
CA PRO A 86 15.53 -6.90 -3.61
C PRO A 86 14.58 -6.14 -4.55
N LEU A 87 13.26 -6.34 -4.41
CA LEU A 87 12.27 -5.72 -5.29
C LEU A 87 11.84 -4.35 -4.76
N GLU A 88 11.78 -3.39 -5.67
CA GLU A 88 11.24 -2.06 -5.47
C GLU A 88 9.93 -1.90 -6.25
N ILE A 89 9.00 -1.10 -5.70
CA ILE A 89 7.74 -0.78 -6.37
C ILE A 89 7.78 0.67 -6.82
N TYR A 90 7.56 0.86 -8.12
CA TYR A 90 7.38 2.17 -8.74
C TYR A 90 5.90 2.36 -9.07
N VAL A 91 5.34 3.50 -8.66
CA VAL A 91 3.97 3.89 -8.99
C VAL A 91 4.02 4.92 -10.11
N VAL A 92 3.51 4.55 -11.29
CA VAL A 92 3.36 5.48 -12.41
C VAL A 92 1.94 6.02 -12.38
N VAL A 93 1.81 7.32 -12.13
CA VAL A 93 0.52 8.01 -12.05
C VAL A 93 0.32 8.76 -13.37
N GLY A 94 -0.78 8.44 -14.07
CA GLY A 94 -1.16 9.18 -15.26
C GLY A 94 -1.70 10.57 -14.92
N GLU A 95 -1.46 11.53 -15.80
CA GLU A 95 -2.14 12.82 -15.77
C GLU A 95 -3.61 12.63 -16.17
N LYS A 96 -4.49 13.47 -15.62
CA LYS A 96 -5.89 13.57 -16.05
C LYS A 96 -6.06 14.67 -17.08
#